data_AF-A0AAN5I2H4-F1
#
_entry.id   AF-A0AAN5I2H4-F1
#
_cell.length_a   1.000
_cell.length_b   1.000
_cell.length_c   1.000
_cell.angle_alpha   90.00
_cell.angle_beta   90.00
_cell.angle_gamma   90.00
#
_symmetry.space_group_name_H-M   'P 1'
#
loop_
_entity.id
_entity.type
_entity.pdbx_description
1 polymer ?
#
loop_
_entity_poly.entity_id
_entity_poly.type
_entity_poly.pdbx_seq_one_letter_code
_entity_poly.pdbx_strand_id
1 'polypeptide(L)'
;MDTTVCLVCTVPISASHLGIEACRACAAFFKRTVIAGHKFICRQGDRKCTIRKHEKFMCRSCRYDRCIQLGMAYEQPKKRKPRKNKDSVEATTSTVSTSTTLCDERSLLGRMEAAYNASYERRLVQEKEYCIRHNLRSFNHPTKELFLSSFTAYYELFRITITESRSILQNVFDDFNSFPIEHRVIRECNLI
;
A
#
# COMPACT_ATOMS: atom_id res chain seq x y z
N MET A 1 -10.84 17.70 28.47
CA MET A 1 -10.33 17.79 27.08
C MET A 1 -9.06 16.98 27.04
N ASP A 2 -9.04 15.91 26.26
CA ASP A 2 -7.88 15.03 26.18
C ASP A 2 -6.80 15.66 25.31
N THR A 3 -5.61 15.84 25.89
CA THR A 3 -4.47 16.46 25.22
C THR A 3 -3.75 15.42 24.37
N THR A 4 -4.05 15.38 23.06
CA THR A 4 -3.33 14.49 22.15
C THR A 4 -1.84 14.85 22.08
N VAL A 5 -0.99 13.83 21.93
CA VAL A 5 0.47 13.95 22.00
C VAL A 5 1.14 13.32 20.79
N CYS A 6 2.31 13.85 20.43
CA CYS A 6 3.11 13.33 19.34
C CYS A 6 3.67 11.94 19.66
N LEU A 7 3.22 10.89 18.95
CA LEU A 7 3.66 9.50 19.13
C LEU A 7 5.18 9.28 18.94
N VAL A 8 5.86 10.23 18.30
CA VAL A 8 7.32 10.22 18.07
C VAL A 8 8.12 10.81 19.23
N CYS A 9 7.62 11.86 19.92
CA CYS A 9 8.42 12.61 20.90
C CYS A 9 7.66 13.21 22.11
N THR A 10 6.41 12.76 22.32
CA THR A 10 5.51 13.07 23.46
C THR A 10 5.22 14.55 23.73
N VAL A 11 5.44 15.43 22.74
CA VAL A 11 5.02 16.84 22.82
C VAL A 11 3.52 16.93 22.52
N PRO A 12 2.72 17.71 23.29
CA PRO A 12 1.32 17.99 22.95
C PRO A 12 1.14 18.53 21.53
N ILE A 13 0.03 18.17 20.89
CA ILE A 13 -0.33 18.60 19.52
C ILE A 13 -1.77 19.10 19.45
N SER A 14 -2.07 19.91 18.44
CA SER A 14 -3.43 20.34 18.09
C SER A 14 -3.90 19.82 16.73
N ALA A 15 -3.03 19.11 16.00
CA ALA A 15 -3.30 18.52 14.70
C ALA A 15 -2.34 17.36 14.40
N SER A 16 -2.81 16.38 13.62
CA SER A 16 -2.01 15.30 13.04
C SER A 16 -1.31 15.74 11.74
N HIS A 17 -0.21 15.06 11.39
CA HIS A 17 0.60 15.37 10.21
C HIS A 17 1.19 14.11 9.58
N LEU A 18 1.26 14.06 8.25
CA LEU A 18 1.91 12.98 7.49
C LEU A 18 1.37 11.57 7.84
N GLY A 19 0.04 11.48 7.98
CA GLY A 19 -0.70 10.26 8.29
C GLY A 19 -0.91 9.98 9.78
N ILE A 20 -0.18 10.62 10.69
CA ILE A 20 -0.16 10.22 12.12
C ILE A 20 -0.23 11.40 13.10
N GLU A 21 -0.46 11.09 14.37
CA GLU A 21 -0.36 12.00 15.50
C GLU A 21 1.11 12.44 15.74
N ALA A 22 1.57 13.40 14.94
CA ALA A 22 2.93 13.93 15.00
C ALA A 22 2.99 15.45 14.97
N CYS A 23 3.82 16.03 15.84
CA CYS A 23 4.01 17.47 15.91
C CYS A 23 4.71 18.02 14.65
N ARG A 24 4.51 19.31 14.35
CA ARG A 24 5.12 20.05 13.23
C ARG A 24 6.63 19.79 13.10
N ALA A 25 7.34 19.70 14.22
CA ALA A 25 8.79 19.47 14.27
C ALA A 25 9.22 18.04 13.88
N CYS A 26 8.38 17.03 14.10
CA CYS A 26 8.63 15.65 13.64
C CYS A 26 8.29 15.49 12.16
N ALA A 27 7.15 16.03 11.70
CA ALA A 27 6.79 16.03 10.29
C ALA A 27 7.83 16.77 9.41
N ALA A 28 8.29 17.95 9.84
CA ALA A 28 9.34 18.71 9.15
C ALA A 28 10.74 18.08 9.25
N PHE A 29 11.01 17.21 10.22
CA PHE A 29 12.23 16.40 10.28
C PHE A 29 12.16 15.23 9.30
N PHE A 30 11.03 14.51 9.30
CA PHE A 30 10.80 13.36 8.42
C PHE A 30 10.81 13.76 6.94
N LYS A 31 10.02 14.76 6.55
CA LYS A 31 9.96 15.29 5.17
C LYS A 31 11.34 15.68 4.64
N ARG A 32 12.18 16.35 5.45
CA ARG A 32 13.56 16.69 5.04
C ARG A 32 14.45 15.46 4.88
N THR A 33 14.30 14.46 5.75
CA THR A 33 15.08 13.21 5.68
C THR A 33 14.73 12.42 4.42
N VAL A 34 13.43 12.29 4.10
CA VAL A 34 12.92 11.60 2.89
C VAL A 34 13.34 12.33 1.61
N ILE A 35 13.26 13.66 1.56
CA ILE A 35 13.68 14.44 0.39
C ILE A 35 15.20 14.34 0.15
N ALA A 36 16.01 14.32 1.21
CA ALA A 36 17.47 14.26 1.11
C ALA A 36 18.05 12.84 1.02
N GLY A 37 17.23 11.79 1.14
CA GLY A 37 17.69 10.39 1.15
C GLY A 37 18.67 10.04 2.29
N HIS A 38 18.68 10.83 3.38
CA HIS A 38 19.72 10.72 4.41
C HIS A 38 19.62 9.42 5.22
N LYS A 39 20.69 8.62 5.17
CA LYS A 39 20.93 7.51 6.10
C LYS A 39 21.63 8.05 7.36
N PHE A 40 21.00 7.91 8.53
CA PHE A 40 21.58 8.32 9.82
C PHE A 40 22.19 7.12 10.56
N ILE A 41 23.34 7.33 11.20
CA ILE A 41 23.98 6.36 12.09
C ILE A 41 23.55 6.64 13.55
N CYS A 42 23.24 5.60 14.31
CA CYS A 42 23.01 5.72 15.75
C CYS A 42 24.35 5.77 16.49
N ARG A 43 24.65 6.87 17.19
CA ARG A 43 25.89 7.03 17.96
C ARG A 43 26.01 6.11 19.19
N GLN A 44 24.90 5.53 19.64
CA GLN A 44 24.84 4.60 20.76
C GLN A 44 24.88 3.12 20.32
N GLY A 45 25.04 2.82 19.02
CA GLY A 45 24.97 1.46 18.48
C GLY A 45 23.53 0.91 18.43
N ASP A 46 22.96 0.61 19.60
CA ASP A 46 21.78 -0.25 19.85
C ASP A 46 20.45 0.16 19.19
N ARG A 47 20.40 1.32 18.52
CA ARG A 47 19.18 1.96 17.96
C ARG A 47 18.00 2.17 18.94
N LYS A 48 18.20 1.95 20.24
CA LYS A 48 17.19 2.09 21.32
C LYS A 48 17.20 3.46 22.03
N CYS A 49 17.70 4.53 21.41
CA CYS A 49 17.73 5.84 22.04
C CYS A 49 16.30 6.33 22.35
N THR A 50 16.09 6.85 23.56
CA THR A 50 14.84 7.54 23.92
C THR A 50 14.66 8.77 23.04
N ILE A 51 13.40 9.11 22.71
CA ILE A 51 13.05 10.30 21.93
C ILE A 51 12.05 11.13 22.74
N ARG A 52 12.53 12.16 23.43
CA ARG A 52 11.71 13.06 24.27
C ARG A 52 12.10 14.53 24.05
N LYS A 53 11.12 15.44 24.22
CA LYS A 53 11.28 16.91 24.05
C LYS A 53 12.52 17.51 24.74
N HIS A 54 12.88 17.00 25.91
CA HIS A 54 13.91 17.58 26.78
C HIS A 54 15.35 17.20 26.37
N GLU A 55 15.53 16.26 25.44
CA GLU A 55 16.85 15.93 24.91
C GLU A 55 17.30 16.96 23.87
N LYS A 56 18.24 17.82 24.27
CA LYS A 56 18.89 18.84 23.42
C LYS A 56 19.45 18.26 22.10
N PHE A 57 19.76 16.96 22.07
CA PHE A 57 20.32 16.25 20.92
C PHE A 57 19.68 14.87 20.66
N MET A 58 18.33 14.80 20.56
CA MET A 58 17.61 13.58 20.13
C MET A 58 18.29 12.85 18.95
N CYS A 59 18.51 11.53 19.07
CA CYS A 59 19.24 10.74 18.09
C CYS A 59 18.50 10.68 16.74
N ARG A 60 19.12 11.18 15.66
CA ARG A 60 18.50 11.29 14.32
C ARG A 60 18.10 9.94 13.71
N SER A 61 18.91 8.90 13.92
CA SER A 61 18.59 7.52 13.49
C SER A 61 17.32 7.03 14.18
N CYS A 62 17.35 6.89 15.50
CA CYS A 62 16.21 6.39 16.28
C CYS A 62 14.93 7.22 16.08
N ARG A 63 15.05 8.55 15.90
CA ARG A 63 13.91 9.42 15.58
C ARG A 63 13.30 9.14 14.21
N TYR A 64 14.13 8.89 13.20
CA TYR A 64 13.65 8.55 11.85
C TYR A 64 13.06 7.14 11.81
N ASP A 65 13.74 6.18 12.43
CA ASP A 65 13.26 4.81 12.62
C ASP A 65 11.88 4.80 13.29
N ARG A 66 11.70 5.61 14.35
CA ARG A 66 10.42 5.76 15.05
C ARG A 66 9.31 6.39 14.19
N CYS A 67 9.63 7.34 13.31
CA CYS A 67 8.66 7.87 12.35
C CYS A 67 8.19 6.77 11.36
N ILE A 68 9.12 5.96 10.84
CA ILE A 68 8.81 4.86 9.92
C ILE A 68 7.96 3.77 10.63
N GLN A 69 8.36 3.35 11.83
CA GLN A 69 7.65 2.36 12.64
C GLN A 69 6.19 2.74 12.96
N LEU A 70 5.90 4.04 13.04
CA LEU A 70 4.56 4.55 13.30
C LEU A 70 3.73 4.77 12.03
N GLY A 71 4.28 4.50 10.84
CA GLY A 71 3.57 4.69 9.56
C GLY A 71 3.57 6.12 9.02
N MET A 72 4.49 6.99 9.45
CA MET A 72 4.59 8.34 8.89
C MET A 72 4.98 8.28 7.40
N ALA A 73 4.20 8.90 6.53
CA ALA A 73 4.39 8.85 5.08
C ALA A 73 4.58 10.25 4.47
N TYR A 74 5.45 10.35 3.45
CA TYR A 74 5.60 11.57 2.65
C TYR A 74 5.82 11.22 1.17
N GLU A 75 4.75 11.32 0.38
CA GLU A 75 4.85 11.26 -1.07
C GLU A 75 5.50 12.55 -1.60
N GLN A 76 6.48 12.41 -2.50
CA GLN A 76 7.09 13.55 -3.18
C GLN A 76 6.19 14.00 -4.33
N PRO A 77 5.75 15.27 -4.40
CA PRO A 77 4.97 15.76 -5.54
C PRO A 77 5.74 15.54 -6.85
N LYS A 78 5.17 14.75 -7.77
CA LYS A 78 5.79 14.48 -9.09
C LYS A 78 6.15 15.81 -9.75
N LYS A 79 7.45 16.03 -10.02
CA LYS A 79 7.94 17.25 -10.67
C LYS A 79 7.21 17.43 -12.00
N ARG A 80 6.38 18.48 -12.12
CA ARG A 80 5.73 18.82 -13.40
C ARG A 80 6.80 19.00 -14.46
N LYS A 81 6.77 18.19 -15.52
CA LYS A 81 7.65 18.38 -16.69
C LYS A 81 7.44 19.82 -17.19
N PRO A 82 8.51 20.59 -17.48
CA PRO A 82 8.34 21.90 -18.09
C PRO A 82 7.56 21.75 -19.40
N ARG A 83 6.57 22.61 -19.63
CA ARG A 83 5.87 22.64 -20.91
C ARG A 83 6.89 23.01 -21.99
N LYS A 84 7.21 22.08 -22.89
CA LYS A 84 7.86 22.44 -24.15
C LYS A 84 6.87 23.32 -24.91
N ASN A 85 7.23 24.58 -25.17
CA ASN A 85 6.66 25.26 -26.32
C ASN A 85 7.06 24.48 -27.58
N LYS A 86 6.17 24.45 -28.59
CA LYS A 86 6.59 24.09 -29.93
C LYS A 86 7.49 25.20 -30.46
N ASP A 87 8.61 24.84 -31.08
CA ASP A 87 8.93 25.17 -32.48
C ASP A 87 10.24 24.44 -32.88
N SER A 88 10.63 24.53 -34.17
CA SER A 88 11.81 23.89 -34.79
C SER A 88 11.89 22.35 -34.78
N VAL A 89 11.39 21.78 -35.90
CA VAL A 89 12.01 20.78 -36.81
C VAL A 89 13.56 20.71 -36.72
N GLU A 90 14.28 19.59 -36.95
CA GLU A 90 13.95 18.27 -37.55
C GLU A 90 13.94 17.12 -36.49
N ALA A 91 14.51 15.89 -36.55
CA ALA A 91 15.43 15.15 -37.45
C ALA A 91 15.11 13.62 -37.48
N THR A 92 15.57 12.89 -38.50
CA THR A 92 15.33 11.44 -38.71
C THR A 92 16.40 10.51 -38.12
N THR A 93 15.96 9.34 -37.62
CA THR A 93 16.41 7.99 -38.05
C THR A 93 15.51 6.94 -37.37
N SER A 94 15.08 5.89 -38.09
CA SER A 94 14.06 4.92 -37.61
C SER A 94 14.43 3.46 -37.90
N THR A 95 14.37 2.61 -36.88
CA THR A 95 14.26 1.12 -36.92
C THR A 95 14.03 0.66 -35.46
N VAL A 96 12.86 0.15 -35.02
CA VAL A 96 12.29 -1.20 -35.27
C VAL A 96 13.20 -2.28 -34.62
N SER A 97 12.81 -3.05 -33.58
CA SER A 97 11.49 -3.63 -33.24
C SER A 97 11.21 -3.90 -31.73
N THR A 98 9.94 -4.18 -31.42
CA THR A 98 9.42 -5.14 -30.40
C THR A 98 9.82 -5.03 -28.91
N SER A 99 8.92 -4.46 -28.10
CA SER A 99 8.13 -5.22 -27.09
C SER A 99 7.22 -4.29 -26.27
N THR A 100 5.91 -4.53 -26.27
CA THR A 100 4.92 -3.62 -25.66
C THR A 100 4.67 -3.93 -24.17
N THR A 101 5.73 -4.02 -23.38
CA THR A 101 5.60 -4.13 -21.92
C THR A 101 5.16 -2.79 -21.37
N LEU A 102 3.88 -2.67 -20.99
CA LEU A 102 3.36 -1.51 -20.29
C LEU A 102 4.03 -1.44 -18.91
N CYS A 103 5.07 -0.62 -18.81
CA CYS A 103 5.71 -0.23 -17.57
C CYS A 103 4.69 0.51 -16.69
N ASP A 104 4.02 -0.21 -15.79
CA ASP A 104 3.20 0.40 -14.75
C ASP A 104 4.14 1.09 -13.75
N GLU A 105 4.35 2.40 -13.93
CA GLU A 105 5.25 3.29 -13.16
C GLU A 105 4.84 3.44 -11.67
N ARG A 106 4.00 2.55 -11.15
CA ARG A 106 3.59 2.46 -9.75
C ARG A 106 4.66 1.73 -8.93
N SER A 107 4.76 2.10 -7.65
CA SER A 107 5.51 1.32 -6.67
C SER A 107 4.85 -0.05 -6.45
N LEU A 108 5.60 -1.03 -5.94
CA LEU A 108 5.04 -2.35 -5.58
C LEU A 108 3.79 -2.23 -4.69
N LEU A 109 3.82 -1.33 -3.71
CA LEU A 109 2.66 -1.04 -2.84
C LEU A 109 1.47 -0.47 -3.63
N GLY A 110 1.70 0.43 -4.59
CA GLY A 110 0.65 0.96 -5.46
C GLY A 110 0.07 -0.08 -6.42
N ARG A 111 0.87 -1.07 -6.86
CA ARG A 111 0.37 -2.24 -7.61
C ARG A 111 -0.45 -3.17 -6.70
N MET A 112 -0.01 -3.42 -5.47
CA MET A 112 -0.76 -4.20 -4.47
C MET A 112 -2.10 -3.57 -4.13
N GLU A 113 -2.14 -2.27 -3.87
CA GLU A 113 -3.38 -1.52 -3.59
C GLU A 113 -4.34 -1.55 -4.79
N ALA A 114 -3.85 -1.26 -5.99
CA ALA A 114 -4.67 -1.28 -7.21
C ALA A 114 -5.23 -2.69 -7.52
N ALA A 115 -4.40 -3.74 -7.38
CA ALA A 115 -4.80 -5.11 -7.60
C ALA A 115 -5.81 -5.60 -6.56
N TYR A 116 -5.59 -5.28 -5.27
CA TYR A 116 -6.53 -5.61 -4.20
C TYR A 116 -7.89 -4.94 -4.42
N ASN A 117 -7.92 -3.62 -4.67
CA ASN A 117 -9.16 -2.89 -4.88
C ASN A 117 -9.92 -3.40 -6.13
N ALA A 118 -9.24 -3.61 -7.25
CA ALA A 118 -9.86 -4.15 -8.46
C ALA A 118 -10.38 -5.59 -8.27
N SER A 119 -9.73 -6.39 -7.42
CA SER A 119 -10.16 -7.75 -7.09
C SER A 119 -11.35 -7.78 -6.12
N TYR A 120 -11.36 -6.88 -5.14
CA TYR A 120 -12.46 -6.70 -4.20
C TYR A 120 -13.76 -6.33 -4.92
N GLU A 121 -13.73 -5.34 -5.83
CA GLU A 121 -14.91 -4.93 -6.61
C GLU A 121 -15.43 -6.07 -7.52
N ARG A 122 -14.54 -6.74 -8.26
CA ARG A 122 -14.93 -7.91 -9.08
C ARG A 122 -15.53 -9.03 -8.25
N ARG A 123 -15.01 -9.28 -7.04
CA ARG A 123 -15.56 -10.28 -6.13
C ARG A 123 -16.98 -9.90 -5.70
N LEU A 124 -17.21 -8.67 -5.24
CA LEU A 124 -18.54 -8.22 -4.83
C LEU A 124 -19.59 -8.41 -5.94
N VAL A 125 -19.23 -8.10 -7.19
CA VAL A 125 -20.11 -8.33 -8.36
C VAL A 125 -20.40 -9.82 -8.55
N GLN A 126 -19.36 -10.67 -8.60
CA GLN A 126 -19.52 -12.11 -8.82
C GLN A 126 -20.32 -12.80 -7.69
N GLU A 127 -20.06 -12.44 -6.43
CA GLU A 127 -20.76 -12.98 -5.26
C GLU A 127 -22.24 -12.54 -5.25
N LYS A 128 -22.53 -11.26 -5.54
CA LYS A 128 -23.91 -10.77 -5.66
C LYS A 128 -24.66 -11.40 -6.83
N GLU A 129 -24.03 -11.50 -7.99
CA GLU A 129 -24.60 -12.21 -9.15
C GLU A 129 -24.93 -13.66 -8.82
N TYR A 130 -24.04 -14.37 -8.12
CA TYR A 130 -24.30 -15.74 -7.67
C TYR A 130 -25.53 -15.81 -6.77
N CYS A 131 -25.61 -14.95 -5.75
CA CYS A 131 -26.75 -14.89 -4.83
C CYS A 131 -28.08 -14.66 -5.56
N ILE A 132 -28.10 -13.75 -6.54
CA ILE A 132 -29.30 -13.46 -7.35
C ILE A 132 -29.63 -14.63 -8.29
N ARG A 133 -28.66 -15.13 -9.05
CA ARG A 133 -28.81 -16.22 -10.03
C ARG A 133 -29.34 -17.52 -9.40
N HIS A 134 -28.94 -17.80 -8.17
CA HIS A 134 -29.38 -18.97 -7.40
C HIS A 134 -30.54 -18.68 -6.43
N ASN A 135 -31.17 -17.50 -6.53
CA ASN A 135 -32.32 -17.09 -5.71
C ASN A 135 -32.11 -17.27 -4.20
N LEU A 136 -30.91 -16.95 -3.71
CA LEU A 136 -30.61 -17.04 -2.28
C LEU A 136 -31.46 -16.04 -1.50
N ARG A 137 -32.05 -16.51 -0.39
CA ARG A 137 -32.96 -15.72 0.44
C ARG A 137 -32.21 -14.52 1.02
N SER A 138 -32.65 -13.31 0.72
CA SER A 138 -32.14 -12.09 1.36
C SER A 138 -32.57 -12.00 2.83
N PHE A 139 -31.76 -11.29 3.62
CA PHE A 139 -32.01 -11.00 5.03
C PHE A 139 -32.05 -9.49 5.26
N ASN A 140 -33.08 -9.01 5.96
CA ASN A 140 -33.29 -7.59 6.22
C ASN A 140 -32.28 -7.05 7.23
N HIS A 141 -31.34 -6.23 6.77
CA HIS A 141 -30.36 -5.54 7.61
C HIS A 141 -30.22 -4.07 7.16
N PRO A 142 -30.25 -3.08 8.08
CA PRO A 142 -30.49 -1.67 7.72
C PRO A 142 -29.38 -1.00 6.88
N THR A 143 -28.16 -1.58 6.86
CA THR A 143 -26.99 -0.99 6.19
C THR A 143 -26.21 -1.97 5.30
N LYS A 144 -26.72 -3.19 5.11
CA LYS A 144 -26.03 -4.23 4.32
C LYS A 144 -27.03 -5.12 3.60
N GLU A 145 -26.75 -5.42 2.34
CA GLU A 145 -27.41 -6.49 1.61
C GLU A 145 -26.81 -7.82 2.07
N LEU A 146 -27.62 -8.67 2.72
CA LEU A 146 -27.19 -9.96 3.27
C LEU A 146 -28.02 -11.08 2.65
N PHE A 147 -27.39 -12.22 2.40
CA PHE A 147 -28.02 -13.42 1.84
C PHE A 147 -27.79 -14.62 2.78
N LEU A 148 -28.81 -15.48 2.90
CA LEU A 148 -28.73 -16.72 3.66
C LEU A 148 -27.94 -17.76 2.84
N SER A 149 -26.66 -17.92 3.17
CA SER A 149 -25.78 -18.86 2.47
C SER A 149 -26.07 -20.31 2.86
N SER A 150 -26.19 -21.18 1.86
CA SER A 150 -26.17 -22.64 2.03
C SER A 150 -24.74 -23.17 1.95
N PHE A 151 -24.53 -24.44 2.31
CA PHE A 151 -23.24 -25.12 2.12
C PHE A 151 -22.75 -25.03 0.65
N THR A 152 -23.64 -25.30 -0.32
CA THR A 152 -23.34 -25.17 -1.75
C THR A 152 -22.96 -23.75 -2.15
N ALA A 153 -23.67 -22.75 -1.64
CA ALA A 153 -23.36 -21.34 -1.91
C ALA A 153 -21.99 -20.95 -1.34
N TYR A 154 -21.69 -21.35 -0.10
CA TYR A 154 -20.39 -21.11 0.53
C TYR A 154 -19.22 -21.65 -0.31
N TYR A 155 -19.33 -22.85 -0.89
CA TYR A 155 -18.29 -23.41 -1.75
C TYR A 155 -18.04 -22.59 -3.01
N GLU A 156 -19.08 -22.11 -3.70
CA GLU A 156 -18.89 -21.30 -4.91
C GLU A 156 -18.40 -19.87 -4.60
N LEU A 157 -18.87 -19.25 -3.51
CA LEU A 157 -18.34 -17.97 -3.00
C LEU A 157 -16.84 -18.10 -2.62
N PHE A 158 -16.45 -19.23 -2.01
CA PHE A 158 -15.05 -19.53 -1.70
C PHE A 158 -14.20 -19.75 -2.97
N ARG A 159 -14.75 -20.40 -4.01
CA ARG A 159 -14.09 -20.54 -5.33
C ARG A 159 -13.88 -19.19 -6.02
N ILE A 160 -14.86 -18.26 -5.94
CA ILE A 160 -14.70 -16.88 -6.41
C ILE A 160 -13.55 -16.21 -5.63
N THR A 161 -13.56 -16.27 -4.30
CA THR A 161 -12.50 -15.70 -3.45
C THR A 161 -11.10 -16.25 -3.76
N ILE A 162 -10.94 -17.57 -3.99
CA ILE A 162 -9.64 -18.17 -4.39
C ILE A 162 -9.19 -17.67 -5.76
N THR A 163 -10.11 -17.58 -6.71
CA THR A 163 -9.82 -17.14 -8.10
C THR A 163 -9.36 -15.69 -8.11
N GLU A 164 -10.06 -14.83 -7.38
CA GLU A 164 -9.71 -13.42 -7.21
C GLU A 164 -8.40 -13.23 -6.42
N SER A 165 -8.15 -14.03 -5.37
CA SER A 165 -6.87 -14.01 -4.63
C SER A 165 -5.67 -14.36 -5.52
N ARG A 166 -5.83 -15.31 -6.46
CA ARG A 166 -4.81 -15.61 -7.48
C ARG A 166 -4.64 -14.45 -8.47
N SER A 167 -5.73 -13.79 -8.86
CA SER A 167 -5.71 -12.62 -9.73
C SER A 167 -4.89 -11.47 -9.11
N ILE A 168 -4.96 -11.25 -7.80
CA ILE A 168 -4.10 -10.26 -7.12
C ILE A 168 -2.62 -10.58 -7.36
N LEU A 169 -2.17 -11.81 -7.09
CA LEU A 169 -0.77 -12.21 -7.27
C LEU A 169 -0.31 -12.04 -8.74
N GLN A 170 -1.16 -12.40 -9.70
CA GLN A 170 -0.90 -12.26 -11.14
C GLN A 170 -0.82 -10.81 -11.62
N ASN A 171 -1.49 -9.86 -10.95
CA ASN A 171 -1.47 -8.44 -11.31
C ASN A 171 -0.42 -7.63 -10.50
N VAL A 172 0.13 -8.18 -9.41
CA VAL A 172 1.16 -7.53 -8.58
C VAL A 172 2.58 -7.92 -9.00
N PHE A 173 2.77 -9.16 -9.46
CA PHE A 173 4.06 -9.71 -9.85
C PHE A 173 4.00 -10.22 -11.29
N ASP A 174 4.67 -9.51 -12.19
CA ASP A 174 4.64 -9.73 -13.63
C ASP A 174 5.12 -11.16 -13.98
N ASP A 175 6.13 -11.64 -13.25
CA ASP A 175 6.70 -12.99 -13.34
C ASP A 175 5.89 -14.08 -12.62
N PHE A 176 4.75 -13.78 -11.96
CA PHE A 176 4.02 -14.80 -11.19
C PHE A 176 3.64 -16.04 -12.01
N ASN A 177 3.44 -15.87 -13.33
CA ASN A 177 3.08 -16.97 -14.22
C ASN A 177 4.28 -17.73 -14.80
N SER A 178 5.52 -17.19 -14.70
CA SER A 178 6.74 -17.87 -15.16
C SER A 178 7.35 -18.80 -14.09
N PHE A 179 7.01 -18.61 -12.82
CA PHE A 179 7.40 -19.55 -11.76
C PHE A 179 6.84 -20.98 -11.98
N PRO A 180 7.55 -22.02 -11.55
CA PRO A 180 7.04 -23.39 -11.51
C PRO A 180 5.76 -23.52 -10.64
N ILE A 181 4.97 -24.56 -10.90
CA ILE A 181 3.64 -24.74 -10.29
C ILE A 181 3.75 -24.91 -8.77
N GLU A 182 4.76 -25.64 -8.31
CA GLU A 182 5.12 -25.87 -6.91
C GLU A 182 5.45 -24.58 -6.14
N HIS A 183 5.89 -23.52 -6.82
CA HIS A 183 6.11 -22.19 -6.23
C HIS A 183 4.87 -21.27 -6.30
N ARG A 184 3.87 -21.64 -7.13
CA ARG A 184 2.61 -20.89 -7.32
C ARG A 184 1.43 -21.46 -6.54
N VAL A 185 1.58 -22.68 -6.02
CA VAL A 185 0.61 -23.35 -5.14
C VAL A 185 1.05 -23.14 -3.69
N ILE A 186 0.28 -22.36 -2.94
CA ILE A 186 0.35 -22.39 -1.48
C ILE A 186 -0.14 -23.76 -1.03
N ARG A 187 0.78 -24.69 -0.75
CA ARG A 187 0.45 -25.90 0.00
C ARG A 187 0.30 -25.51 1.46
N GLU A 188 -0.89 -25.75 2.02
CA GLU A 188 -1.02 -25.97 3.46
C GLU A 188 -0.37 -27.33 3.78
N CYS A 189 0.97 -27.35 3.82
CA CYS A 189 1.71 -28.43 4.44
C CYS A 189 1.45 -28.36 5.95
N ASN A 190 0.42 -29.06 6.40
CA ASN A 190 0.20 -29.34 7.81
C ASN A 190 1.46 -30.02 8.37
N LEU A 191 2.25 -29.25 9.12
CA LEU A 191 3.31 -29.78 9.97
C LEU A 191 2.64 -30.39 11.20
N ILE A 192 2.39 -31.70 11.10
CA ILE A 192 2.10 -32.61 12.20
C ILE A 192 3.42 -33.27 12.60
#